data_AF-A0A8K0NR46-F1
#
_entry.id   AF-A0A8K0NR46-F1
#
_cell.length_a   1.000
_cell.length_b   1.000
_cell.length_c   1.000
_cell.angle_alpha   90.00
_cell.angle_beta   90.00
_cell.angle_gamma   90.00
#
_symmetry.space_group_name_H-M   'P 1'
#
loop_
_entity.id
_entity.type
_entity.pdbx_description
1 polymer ?
#
loop_
_entity_poly.entity_id
_entity_poly.type
_entity_poly.pdbx_seq_one_letter_code
_entity_poly.pdbx_strand_id
1 'polypeptide(L)'
;MASNGIASSSSLASGTSRSKRNISKVDGSSTGKPTVHPFFRPSELGSGSSPGLPTSTSAGLSTSSSSISPYIKVPSPRTLEHYLHLDPFAASSSGSSLTADSQAETVPLSPSSTSPSEPLKTNVKIKLALCDLDGCLIKTRGNSSFPKNRDDWQWWSGNVKKKLLQWHEDGYHLIIISNQKLTRGEGGLRKLDEWRKKIPLICQDLPKDLPLRILAATGDDEYRKPRIGMFEVVKKVYADRGIEIDMKQSFFVGDAAGRRGDHSDSDRQWAYNAGLPFYVPEDLFKKA
;
A
#
# COMPACT_ATOMS: atom_id res chain seq x y z
N MET A 1 57.39 -10.49 -33.32
CA MET A 1 57.55 -10.18 -34.76
C MET A 1 56.16 -10.13 -35.37
N ALA A 2 55.86 -9.12 -36.21
CA ALA A 2 54.61 -8.92 -36.98
C ALA A 2 53.30 -8.79 -36.12
N SER A 3 52.31 -7.90 -36.32
CA SER A 3 51.80 -7.11 -37.47
C SER A 3 51.09 -7.96 -38.55
N ASN A 4 49.92 -7.64 -39.11
CA ASN A 4 48.98 -6.49 -39.08
C ASN A 4 47.52 -7.03 -38.84
N GLY A 5 46.40 -6.30 -38.81
CA GLY A 5 46.05 -4.88 -39.05
C GLY A 5 45.16 -4.66 -40.29
N ILE A 6 44.26 -3.64 -40.27
CA ILE A 6 43.34 -3.18 -41.36
C ILE A 6 42.09 -4.11 -41.55
N ALA A 7 40.82 -3.73 -41.31
CA ALA A 7 39.92 -2.67 -41.87
C ALA A 7 39.33 -3.03 -43.27
N SER A 8 38.20 -2.53 -43.80
CA SER A 8 37.21 -1.51 -43.36
C SER A 8 35.87 -1.66 -44.16
N SER A 9 34.93 -0.71 -44.03
CA SER A 9 33.67 -0.49 -44.84
C SER A 9 32.61 -1.62 -44.84
N SER A 10 31.30 -1.43 -44.61
CA SER A 10 30.28 -0.37 -44.86
C SER A 10 29.46 -0.54 -46.16
N SER A 11 28.13 -0.67 -46.01
CA SER A 11 27.15 -0.53 -47.10
C SER A 11 25.77 -0.15 -46.52
N LEU A 12 25.10 0.84 -47.13
CA LEU A 12 23.71 1.19 -46.80
C LEU A 12 22.74 0.53 -47.80
N ALA A 13 21.55 0.16 -47.32
CA ALA A 13 20.44 -0.28 -48.18
C ALA A 13 19.11 0.36 -47.75
N SER A 14 18.88 1.61 -48.15
CA SER A 14 17.62 2.34 -47.91
C SER A 14 16.53 1.92 -48.91
N GLY A 15 15.69 0.95 -48.54
CA GLY A 15 14.58 0.48 -49.38
C GLY A 15 13.30 1.33 -49.25
N THR A 16 13.17 2.40 -50.06
CA THR A 16 11.92 3.18 -50.16
C THR A 16 11.01 2.62 -51.25
N SER A 17 9.71 2.43 -50.99
CA SER A 17 8.70 2.21 -52.05
C SER A 17 7.38 2.92 -51.72
N ARG A 18 6.68 3.43 -52.75
CA ARG A 18 5.62 4.44 -52.62
C ARG A 18 4.64 4.46 -53.81
N SER A 19 3.39 4.03 -53.60
CA SER A 19 2.20 4.38 -54.41
C SER A 19 0.90 3.98 -53.67
N LYS A 20 -0.10 4.87 -53.53
CA LYS A 20 -1.19 5.22 -54.49
C LYS A 20 -2.15 4.02 -54.75
N ARG A 21 -3.49 4.15 -54.75
CA ARG A 21 -4.35 5.35 -54.80
C ARG A 21 -5.80 5.07 -54.28
N ASN A 22 -6.59 6.13 -54.17
CA ASN A 22 -8.00 6.21 -53.74
C ASN A 22 -8.99 5.21 -54.41
N ILE A 23 -10.15 5.04 -53.77
CA ILE A 23 -11.49 5.18 -54.39
C ILE A 23 -12.51 5.63 -53.32
N SER A 24 -13.63 6.27 -53.74
CA SER A 24 -14.69 6.80 -52.86
C SER A 24 -16.08 6.64 -53.50
N LYS A 25 -17.14 6.46 -52.68
CA LYS A 25 -18.60 6.61 -52.92
C LYS A 25 -19.36 6.17 -51.63
N VAL A 26 -20.68 6.37 -51.39
CA VAL A 26 -21.62 7.53 -51.53
C VAL A 26 -23.07 7.03 -51.24
N ASP A 27 -23.79 7.77 -50.38
CA ASP A 27 -25.26 7.94 -50.19
C ASP A 27 -26.28 6.78 -49.92
N GLY A 28 -27.42 7.17 -49.29
CA GLY A 28 -28.60 6.37 -48.88
C GLY A 28 -28.81 6.40 -47.34
N SER A 29 -29.78 7.08 -46.70
CA SER A 29 -31.26 7.24 -46.89
C SER A 29 -32.06 5.95 -46.59
N SER A 30 -33.22 5.95 -45.89
CA SER A 30 -34.04 7.01 -45.26
C SER A 30 -35.11 6.43 -44.30
N THR A 31 -35.85 7.31 -43.56
CA THR A 31 -37.11 7.04 -42.78
C THR A 31 -36.99 6.15 -41.53
N GLY A 32 -37.84 6.29 -40.48
CA GLY A 32 -38.92 7.27 -40.22
C GLY A 32 -39.48 7.17 -38.78
N LYS A 33 -40.28 8.16 -38.34
CA LYS A 33 -41.09 8.14 -37.09
C LYS A 33 -42.56 7.85 -37.40
N PRO A 34 -43.37 7.45 -36.41
CA PRO A 34 -44.44 8.36 -35.97
C PRO A 34 -44.59 8.47 -34.43
N THR A 35 -45.51 9.33 -34.00
CA THR A 35 -45.78 9.71 -32.59
C THR A 35 -47.26 9.48 -32.25
N VAL A 36 -47.60 9.03 -31.04
CA VAL A 36 -48.95 9.26 -30.47
C VAL A 36 -48.94 9.38 -28.94
N HIS A 37 -49.69 10.35 -28.42
CA HIS A 37 -50.19 10.45 -27.04
C HIS A 37 -51.72 10.58 -27.10
N PRO A 38 -52.47 10.05 -26.12
CA PRO A 38 -53.42 10.86 -25.33
C PRO A 38 -53.54 10.39 -23.86
N PHE A 39 -54.23 11.02 -22.89
CA PHE A 39 -54.56 12.42 -22.54
C PHE A 39 -54.98 12.44 -21.04
N PHE A 40 -54.73 13.55 -20.32
CA PHE A 40 -55.47 14.10 -19.14
C PHE A 40 -55.85 13.29 -17.86
N ARG A 41 -55.30 13.78 -16.72
CA ARG A 41 -55.89 14.20 -15.40
C ARG A 41 -57.43 14.18 -15.20
N PRO A 42 -57.98 14.28 -13.94
CA PRO A 42 -57.41 14.84 -12.68
C PRO A 42 -57.51 13.85 -11.46
N SER A 43 -57.70 14.15 -10.14
CA SER A 43 -57.91 15.34 -9.26
C SER A 43 -57.70 15.01 -7.75
N GLU A 44 -57.58 16.04 -6.87
CA GLU A 44 -57.97 16.10 -5.42
C GLU A 44 -57.22 15.23 -4.35
N LEU A 45 -57.32 15.46 -3.02
CA LEU A 45 -57.08 16.68 -2.19
C LEU A 45 -56.96 16.31 -0.67
N GLY A 46 -56.06 16.97 0.09
CA GLY A 46 -56.02 16.98 1.58
C GLY A 46 -55.60 15.67 2.30
N SER A 47 -55.46 15.62 3.64
CA SER A 47 -55.11 16.69 4.62
C SER A 47 -54.82 16.12 6.03
N GLY A 48 -53.63 16.38 6.58
CA GLY A 48 -53.34 16.50 8.03
C GLY A 48 -53.46 15.28 8.98
N SER A 49 -52.43 15.04 9.80
CA SER A 49 -52.51 14.90 11.28
C SER A 49 -51.20 14.41 11.92
N SER A 50 -50.71 15.16 12.91
CA SER A 50 -49.88 14.64 14.02
C SER A 50 -50.77 14.65 15.28
N PRO A 51 -50.61 13.73 16.25
CA PRO A 51 -49.62 13.97 17.32
C PRO A 51 -49.03 12.69 17.95
N GLY A 52 -48.21 12.86 18.99
CA GLY A 52 -48.07 11.85 20.07
C GLY A 52 -46.69 11.24 20.24
N LEU A 53 -45.90 11.79 21.17
CA LEU A 53 -44.87 11.03 21.89
C LEU A 53 -45.57 10.25 23.03
N PRO A 54 -45.05 9.07 23.41
CA PRO A 54 -44.62 8.97 24.81
C PRO A 54 -43.28 8.25 24.98
N THR A 55 -42.59 8.57 26.08
CA THR A 55 -41.32 7.96 26.50
C THR A 55 -41.53 6.83 27.51
N SER A 56 -40.90 5.67 27.32
CA SER A 56 -40.42 4.84 28.45
C SER A 56 -39.45 3.71 28.04
N THR A 57 -38.21 3.83 28.53
CA THR A 57 -37.37 2.81 29.15
C THR A 57 -37.56 1.32 28.81
N SER A 58 -36.65 0.78 27.99
CA SER A 58 -35.96 -0.52 28.24
C SER A 58 -34.55 -0.41 27.64
N ALA A 59 -33.47 -0.48 28.43
CA ALA A 59 -32.92 -1.63 29.16
C ALA A 59 -32.03 -2.54 28.27
N GLY A 60 -30.74 -2.23 28.26
CA GLY A 60 -29.65 -3.21 28.16
C GLY A 60 -29.44 -3.94 26.84
N LEU A 61 -28.58 -3.39 25.96
CA LEU A 61 -27.62 -4.22 25.24
C LEU A 61 -26.26 -3.52 25.19
N SER A 62 -25.35 -3.94 26.07
CA SER A 62 -23.98 -3.44 26.10
C SER A 62 -23.19 -4.02 24.92
N THR A 63 -23.19 -3.32 23.80
CA THR A 63 -22.25 -3.58 22.71
C THR A 63 -20.84 -3.35 23.24
N SER A 64 -20.10 -4.44 23.44
CA SER A 64 -18.71 -4.39 23.88
C SER A 64 -17.88 -3.56 22.90
N SER A 65 -16.96 -2.76 23.45
CA SER A 65 -16.12 -1.87 22.65
C SER A 65 -15.20 -2.68 21.74
N SER A 66 -15.60 -2.80 20.47
CA SER A 66 -14.73 -3.22 19.39
C SER A 66 -13.62 -2.16 19.24
N SER A 67 -12.51 -2.40 19.93
CA SER A 67 -11.39 -1.47 19.97
C SER A 67 -10.85 -1.28 18.55
N ILE A 68 -11.06 -0.08 18.01
CA ILE A 68 -10.51 0.30 16.70
C ILE A 68 -8.99 0.39 16.86
N SER A 69 -8.30 -0.71 16.55
CA SER A 69 -6.84 -0.81 16.58
C SER A 69 -6.24 0.37 15.82
N PRO A 70 -5.37 1.19 16.45
CA PRO A 70 -5.13 2.55 16.02
C PRO A 70 -4.51 2.62 14.62
N TYR A 71 -5.35 2.97 13.66
CA TYR A 71 -4.97 3.44 12.33
C TYR A 71 -4.61 4.92 12.43
N ILE A 72 -3.32 5.21 12.46
CA ILE A 72 -2.76 6.55 12.67
C ILE A 72 -2.32 7.12 11.32
N LYS A 73 -2.85 8.30 10.97
CA LYS A 73 -2.29 9.12 9.90
C LYS A 73 -0.98 9.74 10.40
N VAL A 74 0.13 9.39 9.76
CA VAL A 74 1.45 9.98 10.09
C VAL A 74 1.61 11.27 9.27
N PRO A 75 2.14 12.37 9.86
CA PRO A 75 2.49 13.57 9.10
C PRO A 75 3.44 13.24 7.93
N SER A 76 3.12 13.74 6.73
CA SER A 76 3.85 13.44 5.50
C SER A 76 3.72 14.57 4.47
N PRO A 77 4.64 14.66 3.47
CA PRO A 77 4.51 15.57 2.34
C PRO A 77 3.17 15.41 1.61
N ARG A 78 2.68 16.48 0.96
CA ARG A 78 1.34 16.53 0.32
C ARG A 78 1.07 15.42 -0.70
N THR A 79 2.12 14.88 -1.31
CA THR A 79 2.07 13.83 -2.33
C THR A 79 2.37 12.43 -1.78
N LEU A 80 2.59 12.28 -0.48
CA LEU A 80 2.85 11.01 0.20
C LEU A 80 1.75 10.71 1.22
N GLU A 81 1.09 9.56 1.09
CA GLU A 81 0.18 9.03 2.09
C GLU A 81 0.93 8.08 3.03
N HIS A 82 1.36 8.55 4.20
CA HIS A 82 1.92 7.72 5.27
C HIS A 82 0.87 7.39 6.34
N TYR A 83 0.76 6.11 6.70
CA TYR A 83 -0.09 5.58 7.77
C TYR A 83 0.63 4.50 8.58
N LEU A 84 0.10 4.22 9.76
CA LEU A 84 0.56 3.17 10.67
C LEU A 84 -0.65 2.46 11.29
N HIS A 85 -0.67 1.13 11.29
CA HIS A 85 -1.62 0.30 12.04
C HIS A 85 -0.81 -0.50 13.07
N LEU A 86 -0.95 -0.12 14.34
CA LEU A 86 -0.07 -0.52 15.45
C LEU A 86 1.39 -0.05 15.24
N ASP A 87 2.10 0.35 16.31
CA ASP A 87 3.52 0.69 16.18
C ASP A 87 4.38 -0.57 16.42
N PRO A 88 5.16 -1.08 15.44
CA PRO A 88 6.09 -2.19 15.69
C PRO A 88 7.23 -1.82 16.67
N PHE A 89 7.37 -0.54 17.02
CA PHE A 89 8.29 -0.08 18.06
C PHE A 89 7.62 0.06 19.45
N ALA A 90 6.34 -0.31 19.60
CA ALA A 90 5.71 -0.42 20.91
C ALA A 90 6.30 -1.62 21.66
N ALA A 91 6.77 -1.40 22.89
CA ALA A 91 7.28 -2.49 23.72
C ALA A 91 6.17 -3.52 23.99
N SER A 92 6.42 -4.78 23.65
CA SER A 92 5.55 -5.90 23.98
C SER A 92 5.40 -6.00 25.50
N SER A 93 4.22 -5.72 26.04
CA SER A 93 3.93 -5.69 27.48
C SER A 93 3.86 -7.07 28.16
N SER A 94 4.38 -8.11 27.48
CA SER A 94 4.67 -9.43 28.01
C SER A 94 5.94 -9.39 28.88
N GLY A 95 5.81 -8.89 30.11
CA GLY A 95 6.93 -8.73 31.04
C GLY A 95 7.55 -10.07 31.47
N SER A 96 8.82 -10.28 31.11
CA SER A 96 9.65 -11.32 31.72
C SER A 96 10.26 -10.78 33.02
N SER A 97 9.61 -11.04 34.16
CA SER A 97 10.12 -10.65 35.47
C SER A 97 11.32 -11.52 35.85
N LEU A 98 12.53 -11.01 35.65
CA LEU A 98 13.75 -11.61 36.21
C LEU A 98 13.90 -11.17 37.66
N THR A 99 13.45 -12.02 38.58
CA THR A 99 13.62 -11.83 40.03
C THR A 99 15.08 -12.04 40.43
N ALA A 100 15.86 -10.97 40.46
CA ALA A 100 17.19 -10.95 41.06
C ALA A 100 17.08 -10.77 42.58
N ASP A 101 17.08 -11.88 43.32
CA ASP A 101 17.15 -11.87 44.79
C ASP A 101 18.62 -11.91 45.25
N SER A 102 19.05 -10.91 46.02
CA SER A 102 20.28 -10.92 46.83
C SER A 102 20.31 -9.72 47.79
N GLN A 103 20.71 -9.97 49.03
CA GLN A 103 20.93 -8.97 50.07
C GLN A 103 22.42 -8.58 50.13
N ALA A 104 22.74 -7.31 50.45
CA ALA A 104 23.74 -6.95 51.47
C ALA A 104 24.07 -5.44 51.51
N GLU A 105 24.11 -4.91 52.75
CA GLU A 105 24.98 -3.85 53.30
C GLU A 105 25.08 -2.43 52.67
N THR A 106 25.37 -1.47 53.56
CA THR A 106 25.34 -0.02 53.29
C THR A 106 26.52 0.72 53.94
N VAL A 107 27.42 1.30 53.14
CA VAL A 107 28.33 2.41 53.53
C VAL A 107 28.73 3.22 52.26
N PRO A 108 29.16 4.49 52.37
CA PRO A 108 28.63 5.50 51.44
C PRO A 108 29.62 6.23 50.52
N LEU A 109 29.04 6.83 49.46
CA LEU A 109 29.37 8.10 48.80
C LEU A 109 30.85 8.51 48.63
N SER A 110 31.26 8.60 47.36
CA SER A 110 32.27 9.58 46.91
C SER A 110 31.95 10.03 45.47
N PRO A 111 31.76 11.33 45.19
CA PRO A 111 31.36 11.80 43.86
C PRO A 111 32.58 11.88 42.93
N SER A 112 32.68 10.95 41.99
CA SER A 112 33.58 11.08 40.83
C SER A 112 32.78 11.48 39.58
N SER A 113 33.42 12.27 38.71
CA SER A 113 32.81 12.97 37.59
C SER A 113 32.03 12.07 36.62
N THR A 114 30.71 12.21 36.59
CA THR A 114 29.85 11.65 35.53
C THR A 114 30.15 12.33 34.20
N SER A 115 31.06 11.75 33.40
CA SER A 115 31.08 11.99 31.96
C SER A 115 29.72 11.56 31.36
N PRO A 116 29.18 12.25 30.35
CA PRO A 116 27.98 11.77 29.65
C PRO A 116 28.26 10.37 29.09
N SER A 117 27.46 9.38 29.51
CA SER A 117 27.54 8.05 28.93
C SER A 117 27.01 8.10 27.51
N GLU A 118 27.89 7.89 26.54
CA GLU A 118 27.50 7.64 25.14
C GLU A 118 26.37 6.60 25.10
N PRO A 119 25.26 6.86 24.40
CA PRO A 119 24.13 5.94 24.36
C PRO A 119 24.60 4.60 23.78
N LEU A 120 24.44 3.53 24.57
CA LEU A 120 24.86 2.19 24.20
C LEU A 120 24.26 1.82 22.85
N LYS A 121 25.12 1.75 21.82
CA LYS A 121 24.75 1.37 20.44
C LYS A 121 24.40 -0.11 20.40
N THR A 122 23.20 -0.43 20.85
CA THR A 122 22.58 -1.74 20.66
C THR A 122 22.52 -2.00 19.15
N ASN A 123 23.30 -2.97 18.67
CA ASN A 123 23.46 -3.27 17.24
C ASN A 123 22.27 -4.09 16.71
N VAL A 124 21.06 -3.60 16.99
CA VAL A 124 19.79 -4.21 16.64
C VAL A 124 19.51 -3.87 15.18
N LYS A 125 19.63 -4.89 14.32
CA LYS A 125 19.25 -4.79 12.92
C LYS A 125 17.85 -5.38 12.74
N ILE A 126 16.95 -4.61 12.14
CA ILE A 126 15.60 -5.06 11.83
C ILE A 126 15.48 -5.34 10.34
N LYS A 127 14.98 -6.53 10.01
CA LYS A 127 14.67 -6.95 8.64
C LYS A 127 13.26 -6.53 8.24
N LEU A 128 13.07 -6.17 6.98
CA LEU A 128 11.83 -5.61 6.46
C LEU A 128 11.23 -6.49 5.37
N ALA A 129 9.96 -6.86 5.54
CA ALA A 129 9.17 -7.48 4.47
C ALA A 129 8.33 -6.36 3.84
N LEU A 130 8.79 -5.85 2.70
CA LEU A 130 8.13 -4.76 1.98
C LEU A 130 7.27 -5.32 0.83
N CYS A 131 6.10 -4.72 0.58
CA CYS A 131 5.15 -5.21 -0.43
C CYS A 131 4.46 -4.05 -1.18
N ASP A 132 4.07 -4.24 -2.45
CA ASP A 132 2.95 -3.47 -3.01
C ASP A 132 1.60 -3.96 -2.42
N LEU A 133 0.54 -3.18 -2.62
CA LEU A 133 -0.82 -3.49 -2.21
C LEU A 133 -1.68 -4.10 -3.35
N ASP A 134 -1.85 -3.39 -4.46
CA ASP A 134 -2.95 -3.53 -5.43
C ASP A 134 -2.51 -4.35 -6.65
N GLY A 135 -2.60 -5.67 -6.52
CA GLY A 135 -2.00 -6.66 -7.43
C GLY A 135 -1.10 -7.64 -6.69
N CYS A 136 -0.63 -7.26 -5.48
CA CYS A 136 0.30 -8.03 -4.66
C CYS A 136 -0.34 -8.64 -3.41
N LEU A 137 -0.74 -7.84 -2.42
CA LEU A 137 -1.41 -8.33 -1.21
C LEU A 137 -2.91 -8.50 -1.40
N ILE A 138 -3.53 -7.62 -2.19
CA ILE A 138 -4.96 -7.65 -2.52
C ILE A 138 -5.18 -7.60 -4.04
N LYS A 139 -6.41 -7.91 -4.44
CA LYS A 139 -6.95 -7.76 -5.80
C LYS A 139 -8.43 -7.37 -5.71
N THR A 140 -9.05 -6.94 -6.81
CA THR A 140 -10.51 -6.67 -6.81
C THR A 140 -11.32 -7.95 -6.60
N ARG A 141 -12.62 -7.85 -6.27
CA ARG A 141 -13.47 -9.04 -6.06
C ARG A 141 -13.85 -9.75 -7.37
N GLY A 142 -13.65 -9.10 -8.52
CA GLY A 142 -13.86 -9.67 -9.85
C GLY A 142 -12.61 -9.62 -10.72
N ASN A 143 -12.81 -9.57 -12.05
CA ASN A 143 -11.72 -9.54 -13.04
C ASN A 143 -11.31 -8.11 -13.45
N SER A 144 -11.59 -7.10 -12.62
CA SER A 144 -11.27 -5.70 -12.91
C SER A 144 -9.87 -5.34 -12.42
N SER A 145 -9.09 -4.64 -13.24
CA SER A 145 -7.80 -4.06 -12.81
C SER A 145 -7.96 -2.88 -11.84
N PHE A 146 -9.16 -2.31 -11.74
CA PHE A 146 -9.46 -1.16 -10.87
C PHE A 146 -10.68 -1.45 -9.98
N PRO A 147 -10.62 -1.15 -8.66
CA PRO A 147 -11.75 -1.33 -7.76
C PRO A 147 -12.86 -0.32 -8.04
N LYS A 148 -14.12 -0.74 -7.88
CA LYS A 148 -15.31 0.12 -8.07
C LYS A 148 -15.53 1.11 -6.92
N ASN A 149 -15.16 0.72 -5.70
CA ASN A 149 -15.27 1.48 -4.45
C ASN A 149 -14.27 0.93 -3.42
N ARG A 150 -14.25 1.48 -2.20
CA ARG A 150 -13.39 1.03 -1.09
C ARG A 150 -13.57 -0.44 -0.68
N ASP A 151 -14.69 -1.08 -1.03
CA ASP A 151 -15.11 -2.41 -0.56
C ASP A 151 -14.82 -3.52 -1.61
N ASP A 152 -14.53 -3.14 -2.86
CA ASP A 152 -14.17 -4.00 -3.99
C ASP A 152 -12.70 -4.46 -3.94
N TRP A 153 -12.35 -5.15 -2.86
CA TRP A 153 -11.08 -5.85 -2.70
C TRP A 153 -11.25 -7.19 -1.97
N GLN A 154 -10.27 -8.07 -2.17
CA GLN A 154 -10.08 -9.32 -1.45
C GLN A 154 -8.58 -9.63 -1.39
N TRP A 155 -8.14 -10.47 -0.46
CA TRP A 155 -6.76 -10.94 -0.43
C TRP A 155 -6.39 -11.64 -1.75
N TRP A 156 -5.15 -11.45 -2.17
CA TRP A 156 -4.64 -11.99 -3.43
C TRP A 156 -4.74 -13.54 -3.47
N SER A 157 -4.50 -14.19 -2.33
CA SER A 157 -4.86 -15.58 -2.04
C SER A 157 -5.23 -15.75 -0.56
N GLY A 158 -5.79 -16.93 -0.22
CA GLY A 158 -6.02 -17.30 1.18
C GLY A 158 -4.75 -17.50 2.02
N ASN A 159 -3.55 -17.49 1.42
CA ASN A 159 -2.28 -17.61 2.16
C ASN A 159 -1.73 -16.26 2.63
N VAL A 160 -2.15 -15.12 2.06
CA VAL A 160 -1.50 -13.81 2.30
C VAL A 160 -1.45 -13.49 3.79
N LYS A 161 -2.58 -13.58 4.50
CA LYS A 161 -2.64 -13.32 5.95
C LYS A 161 -1.74 -14.26 6.77
N LYS A 162 -1.62 -15.53 6.37
CA LYS A 162 -0.70 -16.49 7.03
C LYS A 162 0.77 -16.14 6.77
N LYS A 163 1.12 -15.69 5.56
CA LYS A 163 2.50 -15.29 5.24
C LYS A 163 2.91 -13.98 5.91
N LEU A 164 2.00 -12.99 5.98
CA LEU A 164 2.22 -11.77 6.75
C LEU A 164 2.44 -12.07 8.25
N LEU A 165 1.62 -12.96 8.84
CA LEU A 165 1.82 -13.40 10.22
C LEU A 165 3.15 -14.12 10.41
N GLN A 166 3.47 -15.11 9.58
CA GLN A 166 4.76 -15.82 9.65
C GLN A 166 5.94 -14.85 9.56
N TRP A 167 5.92 -13.87 8.65
CA TRP A 167 6.99 -12.88 8.57
C TRP A 167 7.08 -12.02 9.83
N HIS A 168 5.95 -11.63 10.44
CA HIS A 168 5.99 -10.91 11.72
C HIS A 168 6.58 -11.78 12.85
N GLU A 169 6.15 -13.05 12.96
CA GLU A 169 6.67 -14.04 13.92
C GLU A 169 8.16 -14.34 13.71
N ASP A 170 8.62 -14.39 12.45
CA ASP A 170 10.03 -14.51 12.07
C ASP A 170 10.86 -13.26 12.45
N GLY A 171 10.24 -12.16 12.88
CA GLY A 171 10.88 -10.91 13.25
C GLY A 171 11.05 -9.89 12.12
N TYR A 172 10.22 -9.94 11.07
CA TYR A 172 10.14 -8.88 10.06
C TYR A 172 9.17 -7.78 10.49
N HIS A 173 9.55 -6.52 10.24
CA HIS A 173 8.58 -5.42 10.22
C HIS A 173 7.93 -5.32 8.84
N LEU A 174 6.61 -5.20 8.80
CA LEU A 174 5.82 -5.24 7.56
C LEU A 174 5.55 -3.83 7.04
N ILE A 175 5.82 -3.60 5.74
CA ILE A 175 5.67 -2.27 5.13
C ILE A 175 5.03 -2.35 3.73
N ILE A 176 3.94 -1.61 3.51
CA ILE A 176 3.38 -1.41 2.17
C ILE A 176 3.99 -0.17 1.51
N ILE A 177 4.37 -0.30 0.24
CA ILE A 177 4.91 0.75 -0.62
C ILE A 177 4.11 0.76 -1.94
N SER A 178 3.18 1.70 -2.12
CA SER A 178 2.20 1.66 -3.24
C SER A 178 2.11 2.95 -4.09
N ASN A 179 1.57 2.83 -5.31
CA ASN A 179 1.63 3.85 -6.38
C ASN A 179 0.24 4.44 -6.73
N GLN A 180 -0.33 5.27 -5.85
CA GLN A 180 -1.73 5.70 -5.86
C GLN A 180 -1.95 7.07 -6.52
N LYS A 181 -1.59 7.20 -7.81
CA LYS A 181 -1.51 8.47 -8.55
C LYS A 181 -2.82 9.27 -8.53
N LEU A 182 -2.78 10.46 -7.95
CA LEU A 182 -3.89 11.41 -7.96
C LEU A 182 -4.07 12.01 -9.36
N THR A 183 -5.17 11.65 -10.04
CA THR A 183 -5.55 12.29 -11.30
C THR A 183 -6.20 13.65 -11.05
N ARG A 184 -6.12 14.58 -12.02
CA ARG A 184 -6.76 15.90 -11.91
C ARG A 184 -8.29 15.80 -11.88
N GLY A 185 -8.95 16.78 -11.26
CA GLY A 185 -10.40 16.88 -11.15
C GLY A 185 -11.02 16.01 -10.05
N GLU A 186 -12.31 16.20 -9.78
CA GLU A 186 -13.03 15.52 -8.70
C GLU A 186 -12.93 13.98 -8.75
N GLY A 187 -12.96 13.39 -9.95
CA GLY A 187 -12.86 11.93 -10.10
C GLY A 187 -11.56 11.35 -9.54
N GLY A 188 -10.46 12.11 -9.53
CA GLY A 188 -9.21 11.69 -8.88
C GLY A 188 -9.27 11.82 -7.36
N LEU A 189 -9.82 12.93 -6.86
CA LEU A 189 -10.02 13.15 -5.42
C LEU A 189 -10.94 12.08 -4.81
N ARG A 190 -12.06 11.75 -5.48
CA ARG A 190 -12.99 10.69 -5.08
C ARG A 190 -12.32 9.30 -5.08
N LYS A 191 -11.48 8.99 -6.08
CA LYS A 191 -10.70 7.72 -6.11
C LYS A 191 -9.70 7.62 -4.97
N LEU A 192 -8.96 8.70 -4.68
CA LEU A 192 -8.01 8.72 -3.57
C LEU A 192 -8.74 8.64 -2.21
N ASP A 193 -9.89 9.29 -2.07
CA ASP A 193 -10.72 9.22 -0.87
C ASP A 193 -11.28 7.80 -0.63
N GLU A 194 -11.78 7.12 -1.66
CA GLU A 194 -12.16 5.70 -1.57
C GLU A 194 -10.96 4.80 -1.22
N TRP A 195 -9.77 5.08 -1.78
CA TRP A 195 -8.55 4.34 -1.39
C TRP A 195 -8.18 4.58 0.09
N ARG A 196 -8.26 5.81 0.59
CA ARG A 196 -8.03 6.13 2.02
C ARG A 196 -9.00 5.40 2.95
N LYS A 197 -10.25 5.17 2.52
CA LYS A 197 -11.24 4.37 3.24
C LYS A 197 -11.04 2.86 3.11
N LYS A 198 -10.40 2.39 2.03
CA LYS A 198 -10.02 0.98 1.82
C LYS A 198 -9.00 0.51 2.86
N ILE A 199 -8.03 1.35 3.21
CA ILE A 199 -6.92 0.96 4.10
C ILE A 199 -7.39 0.51 5.51
N PRO A 200 -8.26 1.24 6.25
CA PRO A 200 -8.81 0.75 7.52
C PRO A 200 -9.48 -0.63 7.43
N LEU A 201 -10.19 -0.92 6.33
CA LEU A 201 -10.87 -2.19 6.13
C LEU A 201 -9.88 -3.35 5.94
N ILE A 202 -8.77 -3.11 5.23
CA ILE A 202 -7.67 -4.07 5.09
C ILE A 202 -7.04 -4.33 6.47
N CYS A 203 -6.73 -3.25 7.21
CA CYS A 203 -6.14 -3.36 8.54
C CYS A 203 -7.04 -4.07 9.55
N GLN A 204 -8.36 -3.92 9.44
CA GLN A 204 -9.34 -4.59 10.30
C GLN A 204 -9.41 -6.12 10.07
N ASP A 205 -9.10 -6.59 8.86
CA ASP A 205 -9.12 -8.03 8.52
C ASP A 205 -7.74 -8.70 8.63
N LEU A 206 -6.70 -7.97 9.06
CA LEU A 206 -5.39 -8.56 9.37
C LEU A 206 -5.46 -9.55 10.55
N PRO A 207 -4.48 -10.45 10.70
CA PRO A 207 -4.19 -11.13 11.97
C PRO A 207 -4.12 -10.13 13.14
N LYS A 208 -4.63 -10.53 14.30
CA LYS A 208 -4.62 -9.69 15.52
C LYS A 208 -3.19 -9.31 15.89
N ASP A 209 -3.02 -8.10 16.41
CA ASP A 209 -1.77 -7.52 16.93
C ASP A 209 -0.62 -7.37 15.90
N LEU A 210 -0.87 -7.63 14.61
CA LEU A 210 0.11 -7.56 13.52
C LEU A 210 0.43 -6.11 13.09
N PRO A 211 1.63 -5.57 13.33
CA PRO A 211 1.94 -4.19 12.99
C PRO A 211 2.20 -4.01 11.48
N LEU A 212 1.65 -2.93 10.91
CA LEU A 212 1.77 -2.63 9.48
C LEU A 212 1.97 -1.13 9.23
N ARG A 213 3.08 -0.77 8.60
CA ARG A 213 3.34 0.60 8.10
C ARG A 213 2.94 0.69 6.63
N ILE A 214 2.34 1.80 6.21
CA ILE A 214 1.81 1.96 4.85
C ILE A 214 2.27 3.31 4.29
N LEU A 215 2.91 3.28 3.12
CA LEU A 215 3.29 4.46 2.35
C LEU A 215 2.71 4.32 0.94
N ALA A 216 2.08 5.39 0.44
CA ALA A 216 1.63 5.44 -0.95
C ALA A 216 1.90 6.80 -1.61
N ALA A 217 2.54 6.78 -2.77
CA ALA A 217 2.84 7.96 -3.56
C ALA A 217 1.64 8.37 -4.43
N THR A 218 1.10 9.55 -4.17
CA THR A 218 -0.01 10.15 -4.94
C THR A 218 0.48 11.13 -6.01
N GLY A 219 1.70 11.64 -5.88
CA GLY A 219 2.38 12.46 -6.88
C GLY A 219 2.97 11.66 -8.05
N ASP A 220 3.71 12.36 -8.90
CA ASP A 220 4.64 11.77 -9.87
C ASP A 220 6.04 12.38 -9.66
N ASP A 221 6.56 12.11 -8.46
CA ASP A 221 7.70 12.77 -7.81
C ASP A 221 8.61 11.71 -7.16
N GLU A 222 9.53 12.09 -6.28
CA GLU A 222 10.53 11.20 -5.68
C GLU A 222 9.94 9.99 -4.92
N TYR A 223 8.70 10.08 -4.43
CA TYR A 223 8.04 8.99 -3.72
C TYR A 223 7.55 7.88 -4.67
N ARG A 224 7.21 8.23 -5.92
CA ARG A 224 6.56 7.29 -6.86
C ARG A 224 7.53 6.24 -7.39
N LYS A 225 7.20 4.95 -7.20
CA LYS A 225 7.96 3.82 -7.75
C LYS A 225 8.11 3.96 -9.28
N PRO A 226 9.31 3.77 -9.86
CA PRO A 226 10.48 3.11 -9.26
C PRO A 226 11.43 4.00 -8.45
N ARG A 227 11.10 5.26 -8.15
CA ARG A 227 11.93 6.14 -7.32
C ARG A 227 11.77 5.79 -5.83
N ILE A 228 12.84 5.95 -5.06
CA ILE A 228 12.98 5.37 -3.71
C ILE A 228 12.58 6.30 -2.56
N GLY A 229 11.93 7.44 -2.81
CA GLY A 229 11.58 8.42 -1.76
C GLY A 229 10.70 7.84 -0.63
N MET A 230 9.82 6.88 -0.93
CA MET A 230 9.11 6.14 0.13
C MET A 230 10.05 5.29 1.00
N PHE A 231 11.12 4.71 0.43
CA PHE A 231 12.12 3.98 1.19
C PHE A 231 13.05 4.90 2.00
N GLU A 232 13.34 6.11 1.51
CA GLU A 232 14.09 7.10 2.30
C GLU A 232 13.31 7.51 3.57
N VAL A 233 11.98 7.71 3.45
CA VAL A 233 11.11 7.95 4.62
C VAL A 233 11.10 6.75 5.58
N VAL A 234 11.08 5.52 5.06
CA VAL A 234 11.23 4.31 5.89
C VAL A 234 12.58 4.30 6.59
N LYS A 235 13.70 4.40 5.87
CA LYS A 235 15.05 4.39 6.47
C LYS A 235 15.21 5.46 7.54
N LYS A 236 14.68 6.67 7.33
CA LYS A 236 14.70 7.75 8.34
C LYS A 236 13.96 7.34 9.62
N VAL A 237 12.78 6.72 9.53
CA VAL A 237 11.99 6.29 10.70
C VAL A 237 12.73 5.27 11.59
N TYR A 238 13.61 4.45 11.02
CA TYR A 238 14.46 3.51 11.79
C TYR A 238 15.73 4.20 12.31
N ALA A 239 16.39 5.00 11.47
CA ALA A 239 17.59 5.75 11.84
C ALA A 239 17.34 6.78 12.97
N ASP A 240 16.19 7.47 12.96
CA ASP A 240 15.74 8.39 14.02
C ASP A 240 15.53 7.67 15.37
N ARG A 241 15.40 6.33 15.36
CA ARG A 241 15.31 5.48 16.56
C ARG A 241 16.62 4.75 16.88
N GLY A 242 17.70 5.01 16.14
CA GLY A 242 18.99 4.33 16.30
C GLY A 242 19.04 2.89 15.77
N ILE A 243 18.03 2.47 14.99
CA ILE A 243 17.89 1.09 14.50
C ILE A 243 18.45 0.98 13.08
N GLU A 244 19.29 -0.02 12.82
CA GLU A 244 19.77 -0.34 11.47
C GLU A 244 18.76 -1.25 10.74
N ILE A 245 18.65 -1.13 9.42
CA ILE A 245 17.87 -2.04 8.60
C ILE A 245 18.79 -3.14 8.04
N ASP A 246 18.46 -4.41 8.29
CA ASP A 246 19.18 -5.52 7.65
C ASP A 246 18.77 -5.62 6.17
N MET A 247 19.49 -4.91 5.31
CA MET A 247 19.29 -4.92 3.86
C MET A 247 19.55 -6.29 3.20
N LYS A 248 20.23 -7.23 3.88
CA LYS A 248 20.52 -8.58 3.34
C LYS A 248 19.38 -9.55 3.59
N GLN A 249 18.68 -9.41 4.73
CA GLN A 249 17.49 -10.22 5.04
C GLN A 249 16.18 -9.58 4.60
N SER A 250 16.13 -8.26 4.40
CA SER A 250 14.97 -7.53 3.87
C SER A 250 14.69 -7.88 2.40
N PHE A 251 13.45 -7.70 1.94
CA PHE A 251 13.04 -7.94 0.55
C PHE A 251 11.82 -7.11 0.12
N PHE A 252 11.55 -7.06 -1.19
CA PHE A 252 10.33 -6.48 -1.76
C PHE A 252 9.49 -7.50 -2.55
N VAL A 253 8.16 -7.37 -2.48
CA VAL A 253 7.18 -8.18 -3.23
C VAL A 253 6.27 -7.27 -4.05
N GLY A 254 6.08 -7.54 -5.35
CA GLY A 254 5.20 -6.72 -6.19
C GLY A 254 4.82 -7.36 -7.53
N ASP A 255 3.65 -7.00 -8.09
CA ASP A 255 3.16 -7.56 -9.36
C ASP A 255 3.82 -6.90 -10.59
N ALA A 256 4.30 -5.66 -10.45
CA ALA A 256 4.92 -4.91 -11.54
C ALA A 256 6.36 -5.39 -11.80
N ALA A 257 6.50 -6.63 -12.27
CA ALA A 257 7.78 -7.28 -12.50
C ALA A 257 8.32 -7.10 -13.94
N GLY A 258 7.49 -6.63 -14.88
CA GLY A 258 7.84 -6.49 -16.29
C GLY A 258 7.71 -7.79 -17.11
N ARG A 259 6.98 -8.78 -16.60
CA ARG A 259 6.64 -10.03 -17.30
C ARG A 259 5.59 -9.73 -18.39
N ARG A 260 5.41 -10.66 -19.33
CA ARG A 260 4.38 -10.55 -20.38
C ARG A 260 2.98 -10.54 -19.76
N GLY A 261 2.37 -9.36 -19.69
CA GLY A 261 1.04 -9.14 -19.12
C GLY A 261 1.03 -8.29 -17.85
N ASP A 262 2.19 -8.04 -17.23
CA ASP A 262 2.30 -7.08 -16.13
C ASP A 262 2.00 -5.66 -16.64
N HIS A 263 1.41 -4.84 -15.79
CA HIS A 263 1.00 -3.47 -16.14
C HIS A 263 2.19 -2.48 -16.23
N SER A 264 3.31 -2.81 -15.56
CA SER A 264 4.59 -2.09 -15.59
C SER A 264 5.70 -2.99 -15.03
N ASP A 265 6.95 -2.51 -15.01
CA ASP A 265 8.06 -3.13 -14.29
C ASP A 265 8.52 -2.32 -13.05
N SER A 266 7.65 -1.41 -12.59
CA SER A 266 8.00 -0.41 -11.58
C SER A 266 8.30 -0.98 -10.19
N ASP A 267 7.88 -2.21 -9.87
CA ASP A 267 8.22 -2.89 -8.62
C ASP A 267 9.60 -3.54 -8.66
N ARG A 268 9.90 -4.27 -9.75
CA ARG A 268 11.24 -4.86 -9.95
C ARG A 268 12.31 -3.77 -9.99
N GLN A 269 12.04 -2.68 -10.71
CA GLN A 269 12.97 -1.55 -10.79
C GLN A 269 13.06 -0.77 -9.47
N TRP A 270 11.99 -0.69 -8.67
CA TRP A 270 12.05 -0.11 -7.33
C TRP A 270 12.93 -0.93 -6.39
N ALA A 271 12.75 -2.25 -6.34
CA ALA A 271 13.55 -3.16 -5.51
C ALA A 271 15.04 -3.07 -5.86
N TYR A 272 15.36 -3.08 -7.16
CA TYR A 272 16.72 -2.86 -7.66
C TYR A 272 17.29 -1.52 -7.18
N ASN A 273 16.54 -0.42 -7.35
CA ASN A 273 16.96 0.91 -6.92
C ASN A 273 17.12 1.03 -5.39
N ALA A 274 16.36 0.25 -4.61
CA ALA A 274 16.44 0.19 -3.15
C ALA A 274 17.55 -0.74 -2.63
N GLY A 275 18.17 -1.55 -3.51
CA GLY A 275 19.18 -2.55 -3.14
C GLY A 275 18.57 -3.80 -2.45
N LEU A 276 17.33 -4.15 -2.79
CA LEU A 276 16.58 -5.25 -2.17
C LEU A 276 16.39 -6.44 -3.12
N PRO A 277 16.44 -7.69 -2.61
CA PRO A 277 15.86 -8.87 -3.28
C PRO A 277 14.41 -8.63 -3.68
N PHE A 278 14.02 -9.10 -4.86
CA PHE A 278 12.68 -8.95 -5.42
C PHE A 278 12.01 -10.31 -5.64
N TYR A 279 10.75 -10.41 -5.25
CA TYR A 279 9.89 -11.58 -5.46
C TYR A 279 8.54 -11.16 -6.05
N VAL A 280 7.88 -12.08 -6.74
CA VAL A 280 6.50 -11.85 -7.23
C VAL A 280 5.46 -12.48 -6.29
N PRO A 281 4.21 -11.98 -6.25
CA PRO A 281 3.15 -12.49 -5.36
C PRO A 281 2.89 -13.99 -5.56
N GLU A 282 3.08 -14.48 -6.78
CA GLU A 282 2.93 -15.88 -7.13
C GLU A 282 3.83 -16.81 -6.32
N ASP A 283 5.11 -16.44 -6.12
CA ASP A 283 6.12 -17.31 -5.52
C ASP A 283 5.95 -17.44 -4.00
N LEU A 284 5.36 -16.42 -3.38
CA LEU A 284 5.22 -16.31 -1.92
C LEU A 284 3.81 -16.62 -1.42
N PHE A 285 2.78 -16.35 -2.21
CA PHE A 285 1.37 -16.45 -1.78
C PHE A 285 0.55 -17.51 -2.51
N LYS A 286 1.04 -18.18 -3.56
CA LYS A 286 0.35 -19.40 -4.03
C LYS A 286 0.41 -20.50 -2.97
N LYS A 287 -0.52 -21.44 -3.04
CA LYS A 287 -0.34 -22.76 -2.42
C LYS A 287 0.48 -23.62 -3.38
N ALA A 288 1.32 -24.49 -2.81
CA ALA A 288 1.64 -25.77 -3.44
C ALA A 288 0.40 -26.68 -3.33
#